data_AF-A0A8T5AFA1-F1
#
_entry.id   AF-A0A8T5AFA1-F1
#
_cell.length_a   1.000
_cell.length_b   1.000
_cell.length_c   1.000
_cell.angle_alpha   90.00
_cell.angle_beta   90.00
_cell.angle_gamma   90.00
#
_symmetry.space_group_name_H-M   'P 1'
#
loop_
_entity.id
_entity.type
_entity.pdbx_description
1 polymer ?
#
loop_
_entity_poly.entity_id
_entity_poly.type
_entity_poly.pdbx_seq_one_letter_code
_entity_poly.pdbx_strand_id
1 'polypeptide(L)'
;MVFNLIGLALNVIVGVIAVSPVLWLVGRTMVGKEKAKFTDAIWIVTLGIIIGSILGVLVHGFLGFVVSLILWLALIRHFFDTGWLKALAIAVIALVVFAIIVAVLAFIGLLVLPNFV
;
A
#
# COMPACT_ATOMS: atom_id res chain seq x y z
N MET A 1 23.39 -8.35 1.82
CA MET A 1 22.87 -7.85 0.54
C MET A 1 23.27 -6.38 0.42
N VAL A 2 23.78 -5.93 -0.73
CA VAL A 2 24.08 -4.50 -0.94
C VAL A 2 22.75 -3.75 -1.00
N PHE A 3 22.61 -2.69 -0.20
CA PHE A 3 21.41 -1.85 -0.21
C PHE A 3 21.32 -1.13 -1.56
N ASN A 4 20.42 -1.60 -2.44
CA ASN A 4 20.24 -1.02 -3.76
C ASN A 4 19.27 0.17 -3.69
N LEU A 5 19.83 1.37 -3.59
CA LEU A 5 19.07 2.62 -3.52
C LEU A 5 18.20 2.85 -4.77
N ILE A 6 18.66 2.41 -5.95
CA ILE A 6 17.89 2.50 -7.20
C ILE A 6 16.67 1.58 -7.13
N GLY A 7 16.87 0.34 -6.66
CA GLY A 7 15.79 -0.62 -6.45
C GLY A 7 14.75 -0.13 -5.45
N LEU A 8 15.19 0.48 -4.34
CA LEU A 8 14.29 1.08 -3.35
C LEU A 8 13.49 2.24 -3.94
N ALA A 9 14.15 3.16 -4.66
CA ALA A 9 13.48 4.29 -5.29
C ALA A 9 12.43 3.84 -6.31
N LEU A 10 12.75 2.86 -7.16
CA LEU A 10 11.80 2.26 -8.09
C LEU A 10 10.61 1.63 -7.37
N ASN A 11 10.86 0.90 -6.28
CA ASN A 11 9.79 0.28 -5.49
C ASN A 11 8.85 1.33 -4.90
N VAL A 12 9.40 2.43 -4.34
CA VAL A 12 8.62 3.55 -3.84
C VAL A 12 7.78 4.19 -4.96
N ILE A 13 8.38 4.47 -6.12
CA ILE A 13 7.67 5.11 -7.25
C ILE A 13 6.52 4.22 -7.73
N VAL A 14 6.80 2.93 -8.02
CA VAL A 14 5.79 1.97 -8.48
C VAL A 14 4.71 1.76 -7.42
N GLY A 15 5.12 1.61 -6.16
CA GLY A 15 4.21 1.44 -5.03
C GLY A 15 3.29 2.63 -4.85
N VAL A 16 3.82 3.86 -4.93
CA VAL A 16 3.01 5.08 -4.87
C VAL A 16 2.00 5.10 -6.03
N ILE A 17 2.43 4.85 -7.27
CA ILE A 17 1.53 4.87 -8.43
C ILE A 17 0.43 3.81 -8.30
N ALA A 18 0.76 2.60 -7.86
CA ALA A 18 -0.18 1.48 -7.81
C ALA A 18 -1.09 1.51 -6.57
N VAL A 19 -0.52 1.75 -5.38
CA VAL A 19 -1.21 1.55 -4.09
C VAL A 19 -1.83 2.85 -3.58
N SER A 20 -1.19 4.01 -3.80
CA SER A 20 -1.71 5.27 -3.24
C SER A 20 -3.10 5.66 -3.75
N PRO A 21 -3.47 5.46 -5.04
CA PRO A 21 -4.83 5.78 -5.50
C PRO A 21 -5.89 4.88 -4.85
N VAL A 22 -5.56 3.60 -4.64
CA VAL A 22 -6.46 2.65 -4.00
C VAL A 22 -6.65 2.97 -2.53
N LEU A 23 -5.54 3.19 -1.80
CA LEU A 23 -5.58 3.54 -0.39
C LEU A 23 -6.31 4.87 -0.17
N TRP A 24 -6.08 5.85 -1.05
CA TRP A 24 -6.80 7.12 -1.04
C TRP A 24 -8.29 6.95 -1.29
N LEU A 25 -8.67 6.17 -2.31
CA LEU A 25 -10.07 5.94 -2.66
C LEU A 25 -10.81 5.28 -1.49
N VAL A 26 -10.25 4.22 -0.92
CA VAL A 26 -10.84 3.53 0.23
C VAL A 26 -10.86 4.45 1.46
N GLY A 27 -9.74 5.07 1.82
CA GLY A 27 -9.67 6.00 2.95
C GLY A 27 -10.70 7.12 2.85
N ARG A 28 -10.83 7.74 1.67
CA ARG A 28 -11.78 8.83 1.40
C ARG A 28 -13.23 8.38 1.52
N THR A 29 -13.56 7.16 1.11
CA THR A 29 -14.92 6.60 1.27
C THR A 29 -15.26 6.32 2.74
N MET A 30 -14.27 5.96 3.57
CA MET A 30 -14.52 5.52 4.94
C MET A 30 -14.43 6.63 5.98
N VAL A 31 -13.52 7.60 5.80
CA VAL A 31 -13.28 8.67 6.80
C VAL A 31 -13.50 10.08 6.28
N GLY A 32 -13.82 10.23 5.00
CA GLY A 32 -14.17 11.50 4.39
C GLY A 32 -12.99 12.27 3.80
N LYS A 33 -13.32 13.32 3.03
CA LYS A 33 -12.36 14.10 2.24
C LYS A 33 -11.37 14.91 3.06
N GLU A 34 -11.77 15.36 4.25
CA GLU A 34 -10.94 16.19 5.13
C GLU A 34 -9.82 15.40 5.77
N LYS A 35 -10.09 14.12 6.06
CA LYS A 35 -9.18 13.21 6.76
C LYS A 35 -8.29 12.40 5.85
N ALA A 36 -8.77 12.00 4.67
CA ALA A 36 -8.01 11.20 3.72
C ALA A 36 -7.66 12.01 2.46
N LYS A 37 -6.54 12.74 2.50
CA LYS A 37 -6.00 13.44 1.33
C LYS A 37 -5.14 12.48 0.51
N PHE A 38 -4.96 12.80 -0.77
CA PHE A 38 -4.13 11.98 -1.65
C PHE A 38 -2.66 12.03 -1.21
N THR A 39 -2.19 13.20 -0.76
CA THR A 39 -0.86 13.37 -0.20
C THR A 39 -0.61 12.46 1.01
N ASP A 40 -1.62 12.27 1.87
CA ASP A 40 -1.52 11.39 3.03
C ASP A 40 -1.35 9.92 2.58
N ALA A 41 -2.08 9.49 1.54
CA ALA A 41 -1.93 8.17 0.96
C ALA A 41 -0.54 7.94 0.32
N ILE A 42 0.01 8.95 -0.36
CA ILE A 42 1.38 8.91 -0.89
C ILE A 42 2.38 8.69 0.25
N TRP A 43 2.25 9.45 1.35
CA TRP A 43 3.16 9.34 2.49
C TRP A 43 3.05 7.99 3.20
N ILE A 44 1.84 7.47 3.39
CA ILE A 44 1.63 6.12 3.96
C ILE A 44 2.40 5.07 3.14
N VAL A 45 2.23 5.09 1.82
CA VAL A 45 2.88 4.11 0.94
C VAL A 45 4.40 4.29 0.92
N THR A 46 4.86 5.53 0.82
CA THR A 46 6.29 5.86 0.79
C THR A 46 6.99 5.42 2.06
N LEU A 47 6.47 5.83 3.23
CA LEU A 47 7.01 5.45 4.52
C LEU A 47 6.85 3.96 4.78
N GLY A 48 5.72 3.36 4.38
CA GLY A 48 5.49 1.93 4.50
C GLY A 48 6.55 1.10 3.76
N ILE A 49 6.93 1.50 2.55
CA ILE A 49 7.98 0.83 1.77
C ILE A 49 9.36 1.05 2.38
N ILE A 50 9.71 2.30 2.74
CA ILE A 50 11.02 2.63 3.32
C ILE A 50 11.20 1.89 4.65
N ILE A 51 10.24 2.00 5.56
CA ILE A 51 10.31 1.38 6.88
C ILE A 51 10.21 -0.14 6.74
N GLY A 52 9.34 -0.65 5.88
CA GLY A 52 9.21 -2.09 5.62
C GLY A 52 10.51 -2.70 5.07
N SER A 53 11.22 -1.98 4.19
CA SER A 53 12.52 -2.44 3.65
C SER A 53 13.59 -2.51 4.73
N ILE A 54 13.62 -1.56 5.66
CA ILE A 54 14.56 -1.55 6.79
C ILE A 54 14.20 -2.65 7.79
N LEU A 55 12.92 -2.76 8.17
CA LEU A 55 12.46 -3.77 9.12
C LEU A 55 12.63 -5.20 8.60
N GLY A 56 12.47 -5.42 7.29
CA GLY A 56 12.67 -6.72 6.67
C GLY A 56 14.10 -7.25 6.74
N VAL A 57 15.09 -6.39 7.04
CA VAL A 57 16.48 -6.80 7.30
C VAL A 57 16.70 -7.13 8.79
N LEU A 58 15.91 -6.53 9.68
CA LEU A 58 16.10 -6.60 11.14
C LEU A 58 15.28 -7.72 11.79
N VAL A 59 14.04 -7.92 11.33
CA VAL A 59 13.07 -8.80 11.99
C VAL A 59 12.44 -9.74 10.96
N HIS A 60 12.50 -11.04 11.23
CA HIS A 60 12.06 -12.09 10.31
C HIS A 60 11.02 -13.01 10.94
N GLY A 61 10.36 -13.82 10.12
CA GLY A 61 9.36 -14.79 10.57
C GLY A 61 8.07 -14.14 11.06
N PHE A 62 7.36 -14.85 11.94
CA PHE A 62 6.03 -14.42 12.43
C PHE A 62 6.09 -13.07 13.17
N LEU A 63 7.14 -12.83 13.95
CA LEU A 63 7.29 -11.57 14.68
C LEU A 63 7.47 -10.38 13.72
N GLY A 64 8.25 -10.56 12.64
CA GLY A 64 8.41 -9.55 11.60
C GLY A 64 7.09 -9.20 10.93
N PHE A 65 6.29 -10.22 10.58
CA PHE A 65 4.96 -10.01 10.00
C PHE A 65 4.04 -9.18 10.91
N VAL A 66 3.96 -9.52 12.20
CA VAL A 66 3.11 -8.80 13.16
C VAL A 66 3.56 -7.34 13.30
N VAL A 67 4.87 -7.09 13.42
CA VAL A 67 5.42 -5.72 13.52
C VAL A 67 5.15 -4.91 12.26
N SER A 68 5.40 -5.47 11.07
CA SER A 68 5.12 -4.81 9.80
C SER A 68 3.64 -4.49 9.63
N LEU A 69 2.76 -5.40 10.03
CA LEU A 69 1.31 -5.21 9.98
C LEU A 69 0.88 -4.07 10.92
N ILE A 70 1.32 -4.10 12.18
CA ILE A 70 1.04 -3.04 13.15
C ILE A 70 1.56 -1.69 12.65
N LEU A 71 2.76 -1.65 12.05
CA LEU A 71 3.34 -0.42 11.54
C LEU A 71 2.56 0.16 10.36
N TRP A 72 2.12 -0.70 9.44
CA TRP A 72 1.26 -0.30 8.32
C TRP A 72 -0.07 0.29 8.82
N LEU A 73 -0.70 -0.37 9.78
CA LEU A 73 -1.90 0.11 10.44
C LEU A 73 -1.68 1.44 11.18
N ALA A 74 -0.53 1.59 11.84
CA ALA A 74 -0.16 2.82 12.53
C ALA A 74 0.01 4.00 11.57
N LEU A 75 0.63 3.77 10.40
CA LEU A 75 0.73 4.77 9.33
C LEU A 75 -0.67 5.20 8.86
N ILE A 76 -1.55 4.26 8.52
CA ILE A 76 -2.93 4.59 8.10
C ILE A 76 -3.65 5.36 9.20
N ARG A 77 -3.53 4.92 10.46
CA ARG A 77 -4.17 5.56 11.60
C ARG A 77 -3.72 7.01 11.76
N HIS A 78 -2.42 7.25 11.68
CA HIS A 78 -1.80 8.56 11.88
C HIS A 78 -2.11 9.51 10.73
N PHE A 79 -1.95 9.06 9.47
CA PHE A 79 -2.12 9.91 8.30
C PHE A 79 -3.57 10.17 7.94
N PHE A 80 -4.50 9.26 8.24
CA PHE A 80 -5.93 9.45 7.95
C PHE A 80 -6.75 9.89 9.18
N ASP A 81 -6.13 10.20 10.32
CA ASP A 81 -6.81 10.63 11.57
C ASP A 81 -8.00 9.72 11.98
N THR A 82 -7.73 8.41 12.03
CA THR A 82 -8.73 7.36 12.27
C THR A 82 -8.48 6.57 13.55
N GLY A 83 -9.46 5.76 13.96
CA GLY A 83 -9.28 4.76 15.01
C GLY A 83 -8.69 3.46 14.47
N TRP A 84 -8.08 2.63 15.33
CA TRP A 84 -7.48 1.33 14.94
C TRP A 84 -8.42 0.42 14.15
N LEU A 85 -9.68 0.29 14.58
CA LEU A 85 -10.65 -0.56 13.90
C LEU A 85 -10.96 -0.06 12.48
N LYS A 86 -11.05 1.27 12.31
CA LYS A 86 -11.24 1.88 10.99
C LYS A 86 -10.00 1.73 10.12
N ALA A 87 -8.80 1.92 10.68
CA ALA A 87 -7.55 1.71 9.96
C ALA A 87 -7.42 0.26 9.44
N LEU A 88 -7.81 -0.72 10.25
CA LEU A 88 -7.85 -2.13 9.83
C LEU A 88 -8.87 -2.36 8.71
N ALA A 89 -10.07 -1.81 8.85
CA ALA A 89 -11.09 -1.92 7.80
C ALA A 89 -10.62 -1.27 6.48
N ILE A 90 -9.98 -0.09 6.55
CA ILE A 90 -9.38 0.57 5.37
C ILE A 90 -8.31 -0.31 4.74
N ALA A 91 -7.41 -0.89 5.53
CA ALA A 91 -6.35 -1.76 5.01
C ALA A 91 -6.92 -2.99 4.30
N VAL A 92 -7.91 -3.66 4.91
CA VAL A 92 -8.57 -4.84 4.35
C VAL A 92 -9.34 -4.49 3.07
N ILE A 93 -10.13 -3.43 3.09
CA ILE A 93 -10.91 -3.00 1.91
C ILE A 93 -9.98 -2.54 0.78
N ALA A 94 -8.89 -1.83 1.10
CA ALA A 94 -7.89 -1.44 0.11
C ALA A 94 -7.24 -2.67 -0.53
N LEU A 95 -6.94 -3.71 0.24
CA LEU A 95 -6.41 -4.97 -0.29
C LEU A 95 -7.40 -5.66 -1.24
N VAL A 96 -8.70 -5.70 -0.89
CA VAL A 96 -9.75 -6.27 -1.75
C VAL A 96 -9.91 -5.46 -3.04
N VAL A 97 -9.98 -4.13 -2.95
CA VAL A 97 -10.10 -3.25 -4.12
C VAL A 97 -8.88 -3.37 -5.03
N PHE A 98 -7.67 -3.41 -4.45
CA PHE A 98 -6.45 -3.61 -5.21
C PHE A 98 -6.43 -4.96 -5.92
N ALA A 99 -6.82 -6.04 -5.24
CA ALA A 99 -6.91 -7.37 -5.83
C ALA A 99 -7.88 -7.42 -7.02
N ILE A 100 -9.04 -6.75 -6.92
CA ILE A 100 -10.00 -6.64 -8.02
C ILE A 100 -9.38 -5.90 -9.21
N ILE A 101 -8.73 -4.75 -8.97
CA ILE A 101 -8.07 -3.98 -10.03
C ILE A 101 -7.02 -4.83 -10.75
N VAL A 102 -6.16 -5.52 -10.00
CA VAL A 102 -5.13 -6.40 -10.56
C VAL A 102 -5.75 -7.55 -11.36
N ALA A 103 -6.81 -8.19 -10.84
CA ALA A 103 -7.51 -9.27 -11.55
C ALA A 103 -8.11 -8.79 -12.88
N VAL A 104 -8.75 -7.61 -12.89
CA VAL A 104 -9.31 -7.01 -14.11
C VAL A 104 -8.20 -6.67 -15.11
N LEU A 105 -7.11 -6.05 -14.66
CA LEU A 105 -5.97 -5.72 -15.52
C LEU A 105 -5.31 -6.97 -16.10
N ALA A 106 -5.16 -8.03 -15.29
CA ALA A 106 -4.61 -9.31 -15.73
C ALA A 106 -5.52 -9.99 -16.78
N PHE A 107 -6.84 -9.95 -16.57
CA PHE A 107 -7.80 -10.48 -17.52
C PHE A 107 -7.77 -9.72 -18.86
N ILE A 108 -7.78 -8.38 -18.82
CA ILE A 108 -7.64 -7.54 -20.02
C ILE A 108 -6.30 -7.83 -20.72
N GLY A 109 -5.21 -7.94 -19.96
CA GLY A 109 -3.90 -8.31 -20.49
C GLY A 109 -3.93 -9.64 -21.24
N LEU A 110 -4.54 -10.67 -20.64
CA LEU A 110 -4.72 -11.98 -21.27
C LEU A 110 -5.55 -11.93 -22.56
N LEU A 111 -6.56 -11.06 -22.64
CA LEU A 111 -7.40 -10.91 -23.83
C LEU A 111 -6.71 -10.12 -24.94
N VAL A 112 -5.87 -9.14 -24.58
CA VAL A 112 -5.36 -8.13 -25.49
C VAL A 112 -3.95 -8.46 -25.98
N LEU A 113 -3.04 -8.88 -25.09
CA LEU A 113 -1.64 -9.17 -25.42
C LEU A 113 -1.44 -10.22 -26.52
N PRO A 114 -2.23 -11.31 -26.62
CA PRO A 114 -2.09 -12.29 -27.70
C PRO A 114 -2.40 -11.75 -29.10
N ASN A 115 -3.04 -10.58 -29.22
CA ASN A 115 -3.27 -9.94 -30.52
C ASN A 115 -2.10 -9.07 -30.98
N PHE A 116 -1.08 -8.87 -30.13
CA PHE A 116 0.10 -8.04 -30.40
C PHE A 116 1.40 -8.83 -30.49
N VAL A 117 1.36 -10.15 -30.24
CA VAL A 117 2.48 -11.10 -30.33
C VAL A 117 2.15 -12.14 -31.37
#